data_AF-A0A316TYG7-F1
#
_entry.id   AF-A0A316TYG7-F1
#
_cell.length_a   1.000
_cell.length_b   1.000
_cell.length_c   1.000
_cell.angle_alpha   90.00
_cell.angle_beta   90.00
_cell.angle_gamma   90.00
#
_symmetry.space_group_name_H-M   'P 1'
#
loop_
_entity.id
_entity.type
_entity.pdbx_description
1 polymer ?
#
loop_
_entity_poly.entity_id
_entity_poly.type
_entity_poly.pdbx_seq_one_letter_code
_entity_poly.pdbx_strand_id
1 'polypeptide(L)'
;MIGERPATRSSRGRGRAPDDPDEREKQLKAQLRAMSMYASHTSGDGNCLFRALSDQLYGFPSHYGTLRHEICDYLEAAPERFAGFVDIEKPFDEYIRTMRQNGTYGGHLELSAFASLKRKEIKIVQPGLVYVVTGDDDSSEAVAERLALEERRKRIQSRIPPGTEGPPPSARDSRRKKRIDRRSKSRGLEAVNGGARAGSSRLTAEPEGEGDDGEDDVDDDLQHLAGPIEAYGPLYIAYHNWEHYSSIRNLTGPHTGLPRIIERNHDDNEISSNPKPTEHEELILRSVPGHTLSEVRVLLKQHGNLWETVVEVLIAKDA
;
A
#
# COMPACT_ATOMS: atom_id res chain seq x y z
N MET A 1 -7.81 -59.83 -43.98
CA MET A 1 -6.60 -59.39 -43.26
C MET A 1 -6.10 -58.13 -43.92
N ILE A 2 -6.35 -56.96 -43.32
CA ILE A 2 -5.89 -55.66 -43.82
C ILE A 2 -5.24 -54.97 -42.61
N GLY A 3 -3.95 -54.67 -42.77
CA GLY A 3 -3.00 -54.40 -41.69
C GLY A 3 -3.20 -53.07 -40.95
N GLU A 4 -2.82 -53.13 -39.68
CA GLU A 4 -2.76 -52.04 -38.71
C GLU A 4 -1.78 -50.94 -39.14
N ARG A 5 -2.17 -49.68 -38.95
CA ARG A 5 -1.27 -48.51 -39.07
C ARG A 5 -0.70 -48.16 -37.69
N PRO A 6 0.61 -47.91 -37.55
CA PRO A 6 1.21 -47.62 -36.25
C PRO A 6 0.89 -46.21 -35.78
N ALA A 7 0.44 -46.08 -34.53
CA ALA A 7 0.22 -44.81 -33.86
C ALA A 7 1.56 -44.09 -33.63
N THR A 8 1.70 -42.90 -34.23
CA THR A 8 2.86 -42.03 -34.04
C THR A 8 2.81 -41.38 -32.65
N ARG A 9 3.76 -41.77 -31.81
CA ARG A 9 4.04 -41.22 -30.48
C ARG A 9 4.83 -39.90 -30.64
N SER A 10 4.19 -38.76 -30.39
CA SER A 10 4.82 -37.44 -30.25
C SER A 10 4.22 -36.79 -28.99
N SER A 11 4.92 -36.83 -27.85
CA SER A 11 6.02 -35.96 -27.42
C SER A 11 5.54 -34.65 -26.77
N ARG A 12 5.94 -34.54 -25.50
CA ARG A 12 6.28 -33.33 -24.74
C ARG A 12 5.13 -32.51 -24.15
N GLY A 13 5.14 -32.52 -22.82
CA GLY A 13 4.22 -31.80 -21.96
C GLY A 13 4.21 -30.32 -22.25
N ARG A 14 3.03 -29.81 -22.58
CA ARG A 14 2.68 -28.44 -22.24
C ARG A 14 2.39 -28.45 -20.76
N GLY A 15 3.15 -27.67 -19.99
CA GLY A 15 2.80 -27.38 -18.60
C GLY A 15 1.37 -26.86 -18.58
N ARG A 16 0.46 -27.69 -18.08
CA ARG A 16 -0.88 -27.26 -17.72
C ARG A 16 -0.65 -26.27 -16.58
N ALA A 17 -1.01 -25.00 -16.79
CA ALA A 17 -1.16 -24.09 -15.68
C ALA A 17 -2.04 -24.80 -14.63
N PRO A 18 -1.66 -24.82 -13.36
CA PRO A 18 -2.42 -25.58 -12.39
C PRO A 18 -3.85 -25.02 -12.32
N ASP A 19 -4.79 -25.80 -12.84
CA ASP A 19 -6.24 -25.52 -12.84
C ASP A 19 -6.84 -25.70 -11.42
N ASP A 20 -6.04 -26.10 -10.43
CA ASP A 20 -6.47 -26.30 -9.05
C ASP A 20 -6.46 -24.96 -8.26
N PRO A 21 -7.61 -24.47 -7.77
CA PRO A 21 -7.69 -23.28 -6.93
C PRO A 21 -6.76 -23.31 -5.70
N ASP A 22 -6.52 -24.50 -5.13
CA ASP A 22 -5.65 -24.64 -3.96
C ASP A 22 -4.18 -24.44 -4.33
N GLU A 23 -3.76 -24.89 -5.52
CA GLU A 23 -2.40 -24.68 -6.01
C GLU A 23 -2.14 -23.21 -6.32
N ARG A 24 -3.10 -22.51 -6.91
CA ARG A 24 -3.01 -21.06 -7.17
C ARG A 24 -2.90 -20.25 -5.88
N GLU A 25 -3.70 -20.61 -4.86
CA GLU A 25 -3.62 -19.99 -3.55
C GLU A 25 -2.25 -20.25 -2.86
N LYS A 26 -1.71 -21.47 -2.99
CA LYS A 26 -0.35 -21.79 -2.50
C LYS A 26 0.71 -20.96 -3.23
N GLN A 27 0.61 -20.81 -4.55
CA GLN A 27 1.53 -20.00 -5.36
C GLN A 27 1.48 -18.53 -4.96
N LEU A 28 0.28 -17.96 -4.82
CA LEU A 28 0.12 -16.57 -4.37
C LEU A 28 0.72 -16.35 -2.98
N LYS A 29 0.46 -17.26 -2.03
CA LYS A 29 1.06 -17.21 -0.69
C LYS A 29 2.59 -17.29 -0.73
N ALA A 30 3.15 -18.15 -1.58
CA ALA A 30 4.60 -18.25 -1.76
C ALA A 30 5.19 -16.97 -2.37
N GLN A 31 4.53 -16.41 -3.39
CA GLN A 31 4.93 -15.14 -4.02
C GLN A 31 4.89 -13.98 -3.03
N LEU A 32 3.81 -13.83 -2.26
CA LEU A 32 3.69 -12.79 -1.22
C LEU A 32 4.78 -12.95 -0.15
N ARG A 33 5.05 -14.18 0.30
CA ARG A 33 6.13 -14.45 1.27
C ARG A 33 7.51 -14.08 0.71
N ALA A 34 7.77 -14.35 -0.57
CA ALA A 34 9.01 -13.95 -1.22
C ALA A 34 9.18 -12.42 -1.26
N MET A 35 8.07 -11.68 -1.40
CA MET A 35 8.02 -10.21 -1.28
C MET A 35 8.00 -9.73 0.17
N SER A 36 8.10 -10.63 1.15
CA SER A 36 8.01 -10.34 2.59
C SER A 36 6.68 -9.72 3.02
N MET A 37 5.60 -10.15 2.37
CA MET A 37 4.24 -9.70 2.57
C MET A 37 3.27 -10.87 2.78
N TYR A 38 2.04 -10.58 3.18
CA TYR A 38 0.93 -11.53 3.23
C TYR A 38 -0.39 -10.84 2.85
N ALA A 39 -1.34 -11.61 2.33
CA ALA A 39 -2.70 -11.16 2.12
C ALA A 39 -3.46 -11.22 3.46
N SER A 40 -3.97 -10.08 3.91
CA SER A 40 -4.80 -9.99 5.12
C SER A 40 -6.13 -10.71 4.90
N HIS A 41 -6.62 -11.34 5.96
CA HIS A 41 -7.90 -12.05 5.89
C HIS A 41 -9.04 -11.05 5.68
N THR A 42 -9.76 -11.18 4.56
CA THR A 42 -10.97 -10.42 4.26
C THR A 42 -12.11 -11.39 3.97
N SER A 43 -13.32 -11.07 4.42
CA SER A 43 -14.50 -11.84 4.02
C SER A 43 -14.67 -11.78 2.51
N GLY A 44 -14.83 -12.93 1.85
CA GLY A 44 -15.14 -13.03 0.42
C GLY A 44 -16.59 -12.64 0.08
N ASP A 45 -17.04 -11.49 0.58
CA ASP A 45 -18.34 -10.91 0.23
C ASP A 45 -18.18 -9.84 -0.88
N GLY A 46 -19.28 -9.33 -1.41
CA GLY A 46 -19.21 -8.28 -2.44
C GLY A 46 -18.71 -6.92 -1.93
N ASN A 47 -18.24 -6.81 -0.68
CA ASN A 47 -17.55 -5.62 -0.18
C ASN A 47 -16.03 -5.79 -0.13
N CYS A 48 -15.49 -6.98 -0.46
CA CYS A 48 -14.07 -7.31 -0.32
C CYS A 48 -13.14 -6.27 -1.00
N LEU A 49 -13.44 -5.85 -2.23
CA LEU A 49 -12.68 -4.83 -2.95
C LEU A 49 -12.58 -3.52 -2.14
N PHE A 50 -13.71 -2.96 -1.74
CA PHE A 50 -13.76 -1.70 -1.02
C PHE A 50 -13.16 -1.80 0.39
N ARG A 51 -13.26 -2.97 1.04
CA ARG A 51 -12.58 -3.24 2.31
C ARG A 51 -11.07 -3.28 2.14
N ALA A 52 -10.58 -3.94 1.09
CA ALA A 52 -9.15 -4.00 0.79
C ALA A 52 -8.59 -2.59 0.49
N LEU A 53 -9.29 -1.80 -0.34
CA LEU A 53 -8.91 -0.41 -0.63
C LEU A 53 -8.97 0.49 0.61
N SER A 54 -10.01 0.36 1.44
CA SER A 54 -10.12 1.08 2.71
C SER A 54 -9.00 0.73 3.67
N ASP A 55 -8.67 -0.55 3.81
CA ASP A 55 -7.58 -1.01 4.68
C ASP A 55 -6.22 -0.52 4.17
N GLN A 56 -6.00 -0.54 2.85
CA GLN A 56 -4.78 -0.04 2.25
C GLN A 56 -4.62 1.48 2.40
N LEU A 57 -5.67 2.23 2.12
CA LEU A 57 -5.62 3.69 2.12
C LEU A 57 -5.67 4.27 3.53
N TYR A 58 -6.52 3.75 4.41
CA TYR A 58 -6.76 4.34 5.72
C TYR A 58 -6.22 3.50 6.88
N GLY A 59 -5.77 2.26 6.62
CA GLY A 59 -5.26 1.36 7.65
C GLY A 59 -6.31 0.50 8.36
N PHE A 60 -7.58 0.61 7.96
CA PHE A 60 -8.68 -0.18 8.51
C PHE A 60 -9.81 -0.38 7.47
N PRO A 61 -10.51 -1.53 7.50
CA PRO A 61 -11.50 -1.88 6.48
C PRO A 61 -12.86 -1.21 6.68
N SER A 62 -13.09 -0.46 7.78
CA SER A 62 -14.43 0.03 8.15
C SER A 62 -14.93 1.23 7.34
N HIS A 63 -14.09 1.87 6.51
CA HIS A 63 -14.48 3.00 5.66
C HIS A 63 -14.98 2.59 4.26
N TYR A 64 -15.05 1.28 3.98
CA TYR A 64 -15.43 0.73 2.69
C TYR A 64 -16.76 1.26 2.13
N GLY A 65 -17.75 1.52 2.98
CA GLY A 65 -19.07 2.00 2.55
C GLY A 65 -19.01 3.44 2.02
N THR A 66 -18.36 4.35 2.76
CA THR A 66 -18.11 5.72 2.29
C THR A 66 -17.31 5.69 0.99
N LEU A 67 -16.24 4.89 0.96
CA LEU A 67 -15.38 4.80 -0.21
C LEU A 67 -16.12 4.28 -1.45
N ARG A 68 -17.03 3.31 -1.29
CA ARG A 68 -17.92 2.85 -2.37
C ARG A 68 -18.75 4.00 -2.92
N HIS A 69 -19.35 4.82 -2.07
CA HIS A 69 -20.15 5.96 -2.52
C HIS A 69 -19.31 7.01 -3.25
N GLU A 70 -18.13 7.36 -2.73
CA GLU A 70 -17.19 8.29 -3.38
C GLU A 70 -16.76 7.80 -4.77
N ILE A 71 -16.45 6.51 -4.92
CA ILE A 71 -16.11 5.91 -6.22
C ILE A 71 -17.31 6.00 -7.18
N CYS A 72 -18.51 5.67 -6.71
CA CYS A 72 -19.71 5.80 -7.54
C CYS A 72 -20.02 7.26 -7.92
N ASP A 73 -19.80 8.22 -7.03
CA ASP A 73 -19.97 9.67 -7.32
C ASP A 73 -18.98 10.10 -8.41
N TYR A 74 -17.74 9.62 -8.33
CA TYR A 74 -16.71 9.89 -9.34
C TYR A 74 -17.06 9.29 -10.71
N LEU A 75 -17.58 8.06 -10.74
CA LEU A 75 -18.04 7.40 -11.97
C LEU A 75 -19.24 8.13 -12.59
N GLU A 76 -20.22 8.52 -11.77
CA GLU A 76 -21.44 9.22 -12.21
C GLU A 76 -21.15 10.62 -12.75
N ALA A 77 -20.08 11.27 -12.30
CA ALA A 77 -19.68 12.59 -12.75
C ALA A 77 -19.09 12.63 -14.18
N ALA A 78 -18.64 11.49 -14.72
CA ALA A 78 -18.06 11.40 -16.07
C ALA A 78 -18.52 10.15 -16.85
N PRO A 79 -19.84 10.01 -17.15
CA PRO A 79 -20.38 8.85 -17.86
C PRO A 79 -19.73 8.61 -19.23
N GLU A 80 -19.35 9.68 -19.93
CA GLU A 80 -18.69 9.63 -21.23
C GLU A 80 -17.35 8.88 -21.20
N ARG A 81 -16.67 8.84 -20.04
CA ARG A 81 -15.42 8.11 -19.84
C ARG A 81 -15.67 6.64 -19.47
N PHE A 82 -16.75 6.34 -18.75
CA PHE A 82 -16.92 5.05 -18.09
C PHE A 82 -18.01 4.15 -18.69
N ALA A 83 -19.03 4.73 -19.33
CA ALA A 83 -20.20 3.98 -19.79
C ALA A 83 -19.85 2.87 -20.81
N GLY A 84 -18.80 3.07 -21.61
CA GLY A 84 -18.35 2.06 -22.59
C GLY A 84 -17.73 0.80 -21.99
N PHE A 85 -17.43 0.78 -20.69
CA PHE A 85 -16.86 -0.38 -19.98
C PHE A 85 -17.92 -1.20 -19.22
N VAL A 86 -19.18 -0.74 -19.25
CA VAL A 86 -20.30 -1.40 -18.59
C VAL A 86 -21.10 -2.20 -19.63
N ASP A 87 -21.81 -3.22 -19.15
CA ASP A 87 -22.71 -4.03 -19.97
C ASP A 87 -23.69 -3.14 -20.77
N ILE A 88 -23.65 -3.30 -22.10
CA ILE A 88 -24.46 -2.51 -23.05
C ILE A 88 -25.95 -2.78 -22.87
N GLU A 89 -26.32 -3.93 -22.29
CA GLU A 89 -27.71 -4.29 -22.03
C GLU A 89 -28.35 -3.44 -20.92
N LYS A 90 -27.53 -2.78 -20.07
CA LYS A 90 -28.02 -1.98 -18.95
C LYS A 90 -27.56 -0.52 -19.07
N PRO A 91 -28.45 0.46 -18.82
CA PRO A 91 -28.05 1.85 -18.74
C PRO A 91 -26.99 2.07 -17.65
N PHE A 92 -26.03 2.97 -17.91
CA PHE A 92 -24.96 3.29 -16.97
C PHE A 92 -25.50 3.73 -15.59
N ASP A 93 -26.58 4.51 -15.55
CA ASP A 93 -27.22 4.93 -14.31
C ASP A 93 -27.73 3.74 -13.46
N GLU A 94 -28.21 2.67 -14.11
CA GLU A 94 -28.62 1.45 -13.41
C GLU A 94 -27.42 0.72 -12.81
N TYR A 95 -26.32 0.67 -13.56
CA TYR A 95 -25.05 0.13 -13.06
C TYR A 95 -24.57 0.90 -11.82
N ILE A 96 -24.56 2.24 -11.84
CA ILE A 96 -24.17 3.06 -10.70
C ILE A 96 -25.09 2.82 -9.49
N ARG A 97 -26.42 2.82 -9.70
CA ARG A 97 -27.39 2.53 -8.63
C ARG A 97 -27.15 1.16 -8.00
N THR A 98 -26.80 0.15 -8.81
CA THR A 98 -26.48 -1.20 -8.35
C THR A 98 -25.14 -1.24 -7.61
N MET A 99 -24.10 -0.57 -8.13
CA MET A 99 -22.76 -0.52 -7.54
C MET A 99 -22.76 0.19 -6.17
N ARG A 100 -23.65 1.17 -5.97
CA ARG A 100 -23.86 1.82 -4.66
C ARG A 100 -24.43 0.87 -3.60
N GLN A 101 -25.09 -0.22 -3.98
CA GLN A 101 -25.69 -1.14 -3.02
C GLN A 101 -24.60 -1.90 -2.25
N ASN A 102 -24.84 -2.05 -0.94
CA ASN A 102 -23.95 -2.82 -0.08
C ASN A 102 -23.89 -4.29 -0.53
N GLY A 103 -22.68 -4.82 -0.68
CA GLY A 103 -22.47 -6.20 -1.11
C GLY A 103 -22.47 -6.40 -2.63
N THR A 104 -22.55 -5.34 -3.44
CA THR A 104 -22.32 -5.46 -4.90
C THR A 104 -20.84 -5.59 -5.18
N TYR A 105 -20.43 -6.65 -5.87
CA TYR A 105 -19.04 -6.88 -6.27
C TYR A 105 -18.55 -5.78 -7.20
N GLY A 106 -17.44 -5.13 -6.82
CA GLY A 106 -16.71 -4.22 -7.69
C GLY A 106 -15.58 -4.93 -8.43
N GLY A 107 -15.08 -4.30 -9.48
CA GLY A 107 -14.04 -4.86 -10.35
C GLY A 107 -13.04 -3.81 -10.82
N HIS A 108 -12.55 -3.99 -12.05
CA HIS A 108 -11.52 -3.15 -12.63
C HIS A 108 -11.99 -1.70 -12.83
N LEU A 109 -13.27 -1.49 -13.17
CA LEU A 109 -13.82 -0.14 -13.34
C LEU A 109 -13.75 0.67 -12.03
N GLU A 110 -14.16 0.06 -10.91
CA GLU A 110 -14.04 0.67 -9.58
C GLU A 110 -12.59 0.92 -9.19
N LEU A 111 -11.67 0.01 -9.54
CA LEU A 111 -10.24 0.18 -9.29
C LEU A 111 -9.66 1.38 -10.04
N SER A 112 -9.96 1.53 -11.33
CA SER A 112 -9.49 2.65 -12.15
C SER A 112 -10.09 3.98 -11.70
N ALA A 113 -11.38 3.97 -11.34
CA ALA A 113 -12.06 5.12 -10.74
C ALA A 113 -11.42 5.52 -9.40
N PHE A 114 -11.17 4.55 -8.51
CA PHE A 114 -10.49 4.80 -7.24
C PHE A 114 -9.07 5.35 -7.45
N ALA A 115 -8.29 4.76 -8.36
CA ALA A 115 -6.91 5.19 -8.64
C ALA A 115 -6.87 6.64 -9.09
N SER A 116 -7.81 7.05 -9.95
CA SER A 116 -7.97 8.43 -10.40
C SER A 116 -8.44 9.35 -9.27
N LEU A 117 -9.52 8.99 -8.59
CA LEU A 117 -10.14 9.77 -7.51
C LEU A 117 -9.17 10.05 -6.37
N LYS A 118 -8.43 9.03 -5.91
CA LYS A 118 -7.48 9.15 -4.79
C LYS A 118 -6.07 9.50 -5.24
N ARG A 119 -5.83 9.64 -6.54
CA ARG A 119 -4.50 9.85 -7.13
C ARG A 119 -3.49 8.85 -6.57
N LYS A 120 -3.87 7.57 -6.62
CA LYS A 120 -3.12 6.44 -6.07
C LYS A 120 -2.80 5.44 -7.16
N GLU A 121 -1.63 4.85 -7.04
CA GLU A 121 -1.28 3.62 -7.75
C GLU A 121 -1.75 2.41 -6.94
N ILE A 122 -2.29 1.40 -7.61
CA ILE A 122 -2.70 0.13 -7.01
C ILE A 122 -1.93 -1.01 -7.67
N LYS A 123 -1.11 -1.71 -6.90
CA LYS A 123 -0.45 -2.95 -7.31
C LYS A 123 -1.32 -4.14 -6.93
N ILE A 124 -1.75 -4.87 -7.94
CA ILE A 124 -2.62 -6.03 -7.80
C ILE A 124 -1.78 -7.28 -8.01
N VAL A 125 -1.67 -8.07 -6.94
CA VAL A 125 -0.88 -9.31 -6.91
C VAL A 125 -1.81 -10.50 -7.16
N GLN A 126 -1.49 -11.26 -8.20
CA GLN A 126 -2.12 -12.53 -8.57
C GLN A 126 -1.03 -13.62 -8.68
N PRO A 127 -1.39 -14.91 -8.65
CA PRO A 127 -0.42 -15.98 -8.87
C PRO A 127 0.34 -15.77 -10.19
N GLY A 128 1.65 -15.51 -10.10
CA GLY A 128 2.54 -15.34 -11.24
C GLY A 128 2.45 -13.98 -11.96
N LEU A 129 1.65 -13.04 -11.47
CA LEU A 129 1.48 -11.71 -12.09
C LEU A 129 1.32 -10.62 -11.03
N VAL A 130 2.03 -9.51 -11.22
CA VAL A 130 1.73 -8.24 -10.55
C VAL A 130 1.46 -7.23 -11.64
N TYR A 131 0.29 -6.60 -11.61
CA TYR A 131 -0.03 -5.53 -12.53
C TYR A 131 -0.49 -4.29 -11.76
N VAL A 132 -0.40 -3.15 -12.43
CA VAL A 132 -0.55 -1.84 -11.81
C VAL A 132 -1.75 -1.14 -12.43
N VAL A 133 -2.61 -0.59 -11.57
CA VAL A 133 -3.70 0.31 -11.96
C VAL A 133 -3.33 1.72 -11.49
N THR A 134 -3.37 2.68 -12.42
CA THR A 134 -3.11 4.10 -12.17
C THR A 134 -4.25 4.93 -12.73
N GLY A 135 -4.28 6.23 -12.43
CA GLY A 135 -5.23 7.15 -13.05
C GLY A 135 -4.80 7.55 -14.46
N ASP A 136 -5.77 7.73 -15.35
CA ASP A 136 -5.56 7.90 -16.80
C ASP A 136 -5.08 9.31 -17.25
N ASP A 137 -4.78 10.22 -16.31
CA ASP A 137 -4.29 11.58 -16.61
C ASP A 137 -2.78 11.69 -16.35
N ASP A 138 -2.03 11.72 -17.45
CA ASP A 138 -0.57 11.84 -17.51
C ASP A 138 -0.11 13.25 -17.91
N SER A 139 -1.00 14.25 -17.86
CA SER A 139 -0.59 15.65 -18.05
C SER A 139 0.46 16.06 -17.01
N SER A 140 1.37 16.96 -17.39
CA SER A 140 2.44 17.43 -16.50
C SER A 140 1.90 18.03 -15.20
N GLU A 141 0.74 18.70 -15.28
CA GLU A 141 0.04 19.27 -14.13
C GLU A 141 -0.52 18.17 -13.21
N ALA A 142 -1.23 17.18 -13.76
CA ALA A 142 -1.76 16.06 -12.98
C ALA A 142 -0.65 15.24 -12.30
N VAL A 143 0.50 15.06 -12.96
CA VAL A 143 1.69 14.42 -12.40
C VAL A 143 2.26 15.25 -11.23
N ALA A 144 2.41 16.57 -11.41
CA ALA A 144 2.92 17.45 -10.36
C ALA A 144 2.00 17.46 -9.12
N GLU A 145 0.69 17.54 -9.32
CA GLU A 145 -0.30 17.47 -8.25
C GLU A 145 -0.26 16.13 -7.50
N ARG A 146 -0.12 15.01 -8.23
CA ARG A 146 0.00 13.66 -7.64
C ARG A 146 1.24 13.56 -6.76
N LEU A 147 2.38 14.07 -7.23
CA LEU A 147 3.63 14.09 -6.47
C LEU A 147 3.53 14.97 -5.22
N ALA A 148 2.94 16.16 -5.35
CA ALA A 148 2.73 17.07 -4.21
C ALA A 148 1.83 16.44 -3.14
N LEU A 149 0.76 15.75 -3.55
CA LEU A 149 -0.13 15.05 -2.64
C LEU A 149 0.56 13.85 -1.95
N GLU A 150 1.37 13.09 -2.68
CA GLU A 150 2.16 12.00 -2.08
C GLU A 150 3.20 12.52 -1.08
N GLU A 151 3.89 13.61 -1.37
CA GLU A 151 4.82 14.23 -0.41
C GLU A 151 4.08 14.73 0.83
N ARG A 152 2.87 15.28 0.69
CA ARG A 152 2.03 15.63 1.84
C ARG A 152 1.66 14.40 2.67
N ARG A 153 1.19 13.31 2.04
CA ARG A 153 0.88 12.04 2.72
C ARG A 153 2.09 11.48 3.46
N LYS A 154 3.27 11.54 2.83
CA LYS A 154 4.55 11.11 3.42
C LYS A 154 4.89 11.90 4.68
N ARG A 155 4.81 13.24 4.62
CA ARG A 155 5.05 14.12 5.78
C ARG A 155 4.12 13.76 6.94
N ILE A 156 2.82 13.66 6.69
CA ILE A 156 1.82 13.33 7.73
C ILE A 156 2.09 11.93 8.31
N GLN A 157 2.24 10.92 7.46
CA GLN A 157 2.47 9.53 7.88
C GLN A 157 3.77 9.36 8.67
N SER A 158 4.82 10.12 8.37
CA SER A 158 6.12 10.07 9.07
C SER A 158 6.04 10.59 10.51
N ARG A 159 5.10 11.49 10.81
CA ARG A 159 4.90 12.07 12.15
C ARG A 159 4.07 11.19 13.08
N ILE A 160 3.44 10.14 12.55
CA ILE A 160 2.55 9.27 13.32
C ILE A 160 3.29 7.98 13.66
N PRO A 161 3.40 7.61 14.95
CA PRO A 161 3.99 6.34 15.35
C PRO A 161 3.22 5.15 14.76
N PRO A 162 3.88 4.18 14.10
CA PRO A 162 3.22 3.02 13.53
C PRO A 162 2.38 2.25 14.57
N GLY A 163 1.16 1.88 14.20
CA GLY A 163 0.24 1.13 15.06
C GLY A 163 -0.57 1.99 16.03
N THR A 164 -0.35 3.31 16.06
CA THR A 164 -1.17 4.26 16.83
C THR A 164 -2.32 4.86 16.01
N GLU A 165 -2.38 4.56 14.71
CA GLU A 165 -3.46 4.95 13.80
C GLU A 165 -4.69 4.08 14.07
N GLY A 166 -5.40 4.38 15.17
CA GLY A 166 -6.72 3.82 15.39
C GLY A 166 -7.71 4.30 14.32
N PRO A 167 -8.78 3.55 14.03
CA PRO A 167 -9.83 4.04 13.16
C PRO A 167 -10.37 5.38 13.70
N PRO A 168 -10.64 6.37 12.83
CA PRO A 168 -11.26 7.61 13.25
C PRO A 168 -12.56 7.27 13.98
N PRO A 169 -12.85 7.96 15.10
CA PRO A 169 -14.02 7.67 15.90
C PRO A 169 -15.26 7.70 15.02
N SER A 170 -16.08 6.65 15.08
CA SER A 170 -17.32 6.61 14.29
C SER A 170 -18.16 7.86 14.57
N ALA A 171 -19.10 8.21 13.69
CA ALA A 171 -20.03 9.31 13.97
C ALA A 171 -20.75 9.12 15.32
N ARG A 172 -20.96 7.86 15.74
CA ARG A 172 -21.51 7.50 17.05
C ARG A 172 -20.51 7.75 18.19
N ASP A 173 -19.24 7.40 18.02
CA ASP A 173 -18.18 7.64 19.01
C ASP A 173 -17.87 9.12 19.16
N SER A 174 -17.86 9.86 18.06
CA SER A 174 -17.73 11.31 18.02
C SER A 174 -18.89 12.00 18.75
N ARG A 175 -20.13 11.55 18.53
CA ARG A 175 -21.32 12.01 19.29
C ARG A 175 -21.23 11.65 20.77
N ARG A 176 -20.74 10.46 21.10
CA ARG A 176 -20.56 9.99 22.49
C ARG A 176 -19.49 10.81 23.21
N LYS A 177 -18.34 11.04 22.59
CA LYS A 177 -17.24 11.87 23.10
C LYS A 177 -17.70 13.31 23.34
N LYS A 178 -18.39 13.92 22.37
CA LYS A 178 -18.99 15.25 22.51
C LYS A 178 -19.99 15.35 23.68
N ARG A 179 -20.74 14.29 23.97
CA ARG A 179 -21.62 14.22 25.16
C ARG A 179 -20.83 14.12 26.47
N ILE A 180 -19.77 13.30 26.50
CA ILE A 180 -18.90 13.12 27.66
C ILE A 180 -18.17 14.44 27.97
N ASP A 181 -17.61 15.10 26.96
CA ASP A 181 -16.87 16.36 27.10
C ASP A 181 -17.76 17.52 27.60
N ARG A 182 -19.02 17.57 27.15
CA ARG A 182 -20.00 18.53 27.67
C ARG A 182 -20.30 18.29 29.15
N ARG A 183 -20.35 17.02 29.57
CA ARG A 183 -20.67 16.61 30.95
C ARG A 183 -19.48 16.79 31.90
N SER A 184 -18.25 16.64 31.41
CA SER A 184 -17.04 16.98 32.20
C SER A 184 -16.88 18.49 32.33
N LYS A 185 -17.16 19.28 31.27
CA LYS A 185 -17.19 20.75 31.34
C LYS A 185 -18.24 21.27 32.32
N SER A 186 -19.46 20.69 32.35
CA SER A 186 -20.50 21.11 33.30
C SER A 186 -20.12 20.80 34.76
N ARG A 187 -19.47 19.66 35.01
CA ARG A 187 -18.97 19.29 36.36
C ARG A 187 -17.77 20.13 36.81
N GLY A 188 -16.90 20.55 35.88
CA GLY A 188 -15.82 21.49 36.16
C GLY A 188 -16.33 22.89 36.53
N LEU A 189 -17.40 23.36 35.89
CA LEU A 189 -18.05 24.64 36.20
C LEU A 189 -18.74 24.64 37.58
N GLU A 190 -19.29 23.50 38.02
CA GLU A 190 -19.86 23.35 39.37
C GLU A 190 -18.79 23.32 40.48
N ALA A 191 -17.58 22.81 40.19
CA ALA A 191 -16.48 22.75 41.15
C ALA A 191 -15.77 24.10 41.39
N VAL A 192 -15.82 25.02 40.43
CA VAL A 192 -15.17 26.34 40.54
C VAL A 192 -16.07 27.36 41.28
N ASN A 193 -17.38 27.11 41.39
CA ASN A 193 -18.32 28.06 41.99
C ASN A 193 -18.57 27.85 43.51
N GLY A 194 -17.80 26.97 44.15
CA GLY A 194 -17.92 26.62 45.58
C GLY A 194 -16.67 26.96 46.40
N GLY A 195 -16.21 28.22 46.39
CA GLY A 195 -15.02 28.63 47.15
C GLY A 195 -14.81 30.15 47.25
N ALA A 196 -15.34 30.72 48.33
CA ALA A 196 -15.34 32.11 48.80
C ALA A 196 -14.22 33.12 48.42
N ARG A 197 -14.71 34.34 48.14
CA ARG A 197 -14.21 35.72 48.41
C ARG A 197 -12.94 35.91 49.26
N ALA A 198 -12.03 36.77 48.80
CA ALA A 198 -11.62 38.05 49.43
C ALA A 198 -10.48 38.76 48.67
N GLY A 199 -10.48 40.10 48.64
CA GLY A 199 -9.24 40.90 48.54
C GLY A 199 -9.07 41.78 47.30
N SER A 200 -9.03 43.10 47.54
CA SER A 200 -8.84 44.21 46.61
C SER A 200 -7.36 44.45 46.24
N SER A 201 -7.03 44.83 45.00
CA SER A 201 -6.33 46.11 44.65
C SER A 201 -5.65 46.10 43.25
N ARG A 202 -6.06 47.09 42.44
CA ARG A 202 -5.32 48.03 41.55
C ARG A 202 -3.95 47.69 40.90
N LEU A 203 -3.87 48.08 39.61
CA LEU A 203 -2.78 48.69 38.80
C LEU A 203 -2.06 47.85 37.72
N THR A 204 -2.30 48.28 36.46
CA THR A 204 -1.37 48.55 35.32
C THR A 204 -0.24 47.59 34.96
N ALA A 205 -0.18 47.17 33.70
CA ALA A 205 0.84 47.56 32.70
C ALA A 205 0.88 46.56 31.51
N GLU A 206 0.82 47.08 30.28
CA GLU A 206 1.45 46.46 29.11
C GLU A 206 2.98 46.62 29.25
N PRO A 207 3.80 45.73 28.67
CA PRO A 207 4.40 46.10 27.39
C PRO A 207 4.62 44.97 26.39
N GLU A 208 4.84 45.41 25.16
CA GLU A 208 5.25 44.72 23.96
C GLU A 208 6.54 43.89 24.11
N GLY A 209 6.65 42.84 23.31
CA GLY A 209 7.88 42.08 23.09
C GLY A 209 7.85 41.43 21.71
N GLU A 210 8.56 42.05 20.77
CA GLU A 210 8.98 41.47 19.49
C GLU A 210 9.88 40.24 19.72
N GLY A 211 9.68 39.19 18.93
CA GLY A 211 10.51 37.99 18.82
C GLY A 211 9.81 37.03 17.86
N ASP A 212 10.17 37.08 16.58
CA ASP A 212 11.22 36.28 15.92
C ASP A 212 10.56 35.12 15.16
N ASP A 213 10.68 35.23 13.84
CA ASP A 213 9.94 34.49 12.82
C ASP A 213 10.47 33.04 12.70
N GLY A 214 9.62 32.03 12.90
CA GLY A 214 10.04 30.66 12.59
C GLY A 214 9.15 29.47 12.96
N GLU A 215 7.96 29.65 13.55
CA GLU A 215 7.17 28.50 14.07
C GLU A 215 5.67 28.54 13.69
N ASP A 216 5.29 28.70 12.41
CA ASP A 216 3.84 28.76 12.07
C ASP A 216 3.33 27.91 10.88
N ASP A 217 4.15 27.11 10.19
CA ASP A 217 3.64 26.22 9.12
C ASP A 217 3.34 24.77 9.58
N VAL A 218 3.60 24.45 10.85
CA VAL A 218 3.75 23.05 11.29
C VAL A 218 2.45 22.44 11.86
N ASP A 219 1.56 23.27 12.38
CA ASP A 219 0.32 22.86 13.07
C ASP A 219 -0.92 22.84 12.13
N ASP A 220 -0.87 23.57 11.01
CA ASP A 220 -1.96 23.69 10.03
C ASP A 220 -2.33 22.33 9.39
N ASP A 221 -1.33 21.55 8.99
CA ASP A 221 -1.51 20.33 8.19
C ASP A 221 -2.28 19.21 8.91
N LEU A 222 -2.20 19.14 10.25
CA LEU A 222 -2.92 18.17 11.10
C LEU A 222 -4.24 18.76 11.64
N GLN A 223 -4.30 20.06 11.88
CA GLN A 223 -5.50 20.75 12.38
C GLN A 223 -6.57 20.94 11.29
N HIS A 224 -6.18 20.96 10.00
CA HIS A 224 -7.07 21.10 8.85
C HIS A 224 -7.39 19.80 8.10
N LEU A 225 -7.11 18.62 8.67
CA LEU A 225 -7.52 17.35 8.07
C LEU A 225 -9.04 17.20 8.09
N ALA A 226 -9.67 17.48 6.96
CA ALA A 226 -11.10 17.27 6.74
C ALA A 226 -11.52 15.78 6.67
N GLY A 227 -10.56 14.84 6.71
CA GLY A 227 -10.79 13.42 6.50
C GLY A 227 -9.78 12.51 7.22
N PRO A 228 -9.93 11.18 7.10
CA PRO A 228 -8.99 10.20 7.64
C PRO A 228 -7.58 10.41 7.05
N ILE A 229 -6.56 10.04 7.82
CA ILE A 229 -5.18 10.01 7.33
C ILE A 229 -5.07 8.94 6.23
N GLU A 230 -4.46 9.32 5.12
CA GLU A 230 -4.23 8.45 3.97
C GLU A 230 -2.78 7.94 3.94
N ALA A 231 -2.61 6.68 3.58
CA ALA A 231 -1.31 6.04 3.43
C ALA A 231 -0.48 6.72 2.34
N TYR A 232 0.83 6.79 2.51
CA TYR A 232 1.81 7.17 1.49
C TYR A 232 2.21 5.96 0.62
N GLY A 233 2.49 6.22 -0.65
CA GLY A 233 2.99 5.23 -1.61
C GLY A 233 1.89 4.45 -2.35
N PRO A 234 2.29 3.48 -3.20
CA PRO A 234 1.36 2.60 -3.89
C PRO A 234 0.60 1.70 -2.90
N LEU A 235 -0.65 1.39 -3.24
CA LEU A 235 -1.50 0.48 -2.47
C LEU A 235 -1.37 -0.94 -3.01
N TYR A 236 -1.43 -1.93 -2.14
CA TYR A 236 -1.23 -3.34 -2.48
C TYR A 236 -2.45 -4.18 -2.12
N ILE A 237 -3.01 -4.83 -3.13
CA ILE A 237 -4.10 -5.79 -2.95
C ILE A 237 -3.77 -7.11 -3.63
N ALA A 238 -4.21 -8.21 -3.02
CA ALA A 238 -4.14 -9.54 -3.61
C ALA A 238 -5.51 -9.87 -4.21
N TYR A 239 -5.50 -10.61 -5.32
CA TYR A 239 -6.73 -11.14 -5.93
C TYR A 239 -6.66 -12.67 -5.96
N HIS A 240 -7.61 -13.29 -5.26
CA HIS A 240 -7.64 -14.72 -5.00
C HIS A 240 -8.66 -15.40 -5.90
N ASN A 241 -8.25 -16.48 -6.58
CA ASN A 241 -9.11 -17.48 -7.23
C ASN A 241 -10.29 -16.97 -8.07
N TRP A 242 -10.19 -15.75 -8.61
CA TRP A 242 -11.27 -15.06 -9.32
C TRP A 242 -12.48 -14.63 -8.46
N GLU A 243 -12.36 -14.66 -7.14
CA GLU A 243 -13.50 -14.51 -6.24
C GLU A 243 -13.44 -13.28 -5.34
N HIS A 244 -12.27 -12.93 -4.80
CA HIS A 244 -12.19 -11.84 -3.82
C HIS A 244 -10.85 -11.12 -3.78
N TYR A 245 -10.90 -9.88 -3.29
CA TYR A 245 -9.74 -9.04 -3.02
C TYR A 245 -9.40 -9.02 -1.53
N SER A 246 -8.10 -8.98 -1.25
CA SER A 246 -7.56 -8.85 0.10
C SER A 246 -6.52 -7.73 0.15
N SER A 247 -6.50 -6.94 1.22
CA SER A 247 -5.41 -5.99 1.48
C SER A 247 -4.10 -6.74 1.74
N ILE A 248 -2.96 -6.27 1.24
CA ILE A 248 -1.65 -6.87 1.48
C ILE A 248 -0.92 -6.10 2.58
N ARG A 249 -0.23 -6.82 3.48
CA ARG A 249 0.55 -6.23 4.58
C ARG A 249 1.94 -6.84 4.67
N ASN A 250 2.89 -6.11 5.26
CA ASN A 250 4.24 -6.61 5.52
C ASN A 250 4.21 -7.77 6.52
N LEU A 251 5.04 -8.80 6.31
CA LEU A 251 5.21 -9.89 7.27
C LEU A 251 5.79 -9.42 8.61
N THR A 252 6.63 -8.39 8.60
CA THR A 252 7.26 -7.82 9.80
C THR A 252 6.40 -6.74 10.47
N GLY A 253 5.21 -6.47 9.94
CA GLY A 253 4.32 -5.41 10.41
C GLY A 253 4.62 -4.02 9.81
N PRO A 254 3.82 -3.02 10.17
CA PRO A 254 2.70 -3.10 11.11
C PRO A 254 1.50 -3.91 10.58
N HIS A 255 0.85 -4.67 11.46
CA HIS A 255 -0.31 -5.52 11.11
C HIS A 255 -1.66 -4.82 11.30
N THR A 256 -1.65 -3.62 11.90
CA THR A 256 -2.81 -2.77 12.16
C THR A 256 -2.45 -1.32 11.84
N GLY A 257 -3.44 -0.49 11.56
CA GLY A 257 -3.19 0.88 11.10
C GLY A 257 -2.63 0.89 9.68
N LEU A 258 -1.96 1.99 9.33
CA LEU A 258 -1.46 2.22 7.96
C LEU A 258 -0.49 1.09 7.54
N PRO A 259 -0.63 0.51 6.33
CA PRO A 259 0.14 -0.67 5.94
C PRO A 259 1.66 -0.47 5.88
N ARG A 260 2.11 0.74 5.50
CA ARG A 260 3.54 1.11 5.39
C ARG A 260 4.35 0.07 4.60
N ILE A 261 3.84 -0.33 3.42
CA ILE A 261 4.44 -1.39 2.61
C ILE A 261 5.88 -1.06 2.24
N ILE A 262 6.76 -2.05 2.41
CA ILE A 262 8.17 -1.97 2.00
C ILE A 262 8.37 -2.94 0.85
N GLU A 263 8.59 -2.40 -0.35
CA GLU A 263 9.02 -3.19 -1.49
C GLU A 263 10.45 -3.68 -1.24
N ARG A 264 10.64 -5.00 -1.18
CA ARG A 264 11.97 -5.59 -1.30
C ARG A 264 12.22 -5.85 -2.77
N ASN A 265 13.22 -5.19 -3.34
CA ASN A 265 13.63 -5.50 -4.70
C ASN A 265 14.19 -6.92 -4.72
N HIS A 266 13.95 -7.66 -5.81
CA HIS A 266 14.42 -9.03 -5.94
C HIS A 266 15.95 -9.14 -5.81
N ASP A 267 16.67 -8.03 -6.06
CA ASP A 267 18.12 -7.90 -5.87
C ASP A 267 18.56 -7.93 -4.38
N ASP A 268 17.71 -7.55 -3.43
CA ASP A 268 18.06 -7.54 -2.00
C ASP A 268 18.09 -8.95 -1.38
N ASN A 269 17.42 -9.91 -2.01
CA ASN A 269 17.46 -11.32 -1.59
C ASN A 269 18.82 -11.98 -1.91
N GLU A 270 19.62 -11.45 -2.84
CA GLU A 270 21.00 -11.91 -3.03
C GLU A 270 21.95 -11.36 -1.96
N ILE A 271 21.64 -10.21 -1.34
CA ILE A 271 22.54 -9.53 -0.40
C ILE A 271 22.27 -9.97 1.06
N SER A 272 21.05 -10.39 1.39
CA SER A 272 20.67 -10.76 2.78
C SER A 272 20.90 -12.23 3.14
N SER A 273 21.10 -13.10 2.15
CA SER A 273 21.75 -14.38 2.43
C SER A 273 23.25 -14.14 2.33
N ASN A 274 24.01 -14.50 3.34
CA ASN A 274 25.46 -14.63 3.22
C ASN A 274 25.69 -16.12 2.89
N PRO A 275 25.43 -16.59 1.64
CA PRO A 275 25.67 -17.98 1.31
C PRO A 275 27.17 -18.23 1.40
N LYS A 276 27.53 -19.42 1.86
CA LYS A 276 28.91 -19.91 1.81
C LYS A 276 29.50 -19.62 0.42
N PRO A 277 30.77 -19.22 0.33
CA PRO A 277 31.41 -18.98 -0.96
C PRO A 277 31.21 -20.18 -1.90
N THR A 278 30.95 -19.90 -3.17
CA THR A 278 30.98 -20.92 -4.21
C THR A 278 32.43 -21.40 -4.45
N GLU A 279 32.62 -22.57 -5.04
CA GLU A 279 33.96 -23.12 -5.31
C GLU A 279 34.86 -22.15 -6.11
N HIS A 280 34.27 -21.42 -7.07
CA HIS A 280 34.98 -20.40 -7.83
C HIS A 280 35.35 -19.17 -6.99
N GLU A 281 34.47 -18.73 -6.08
CA GLU A 281 34.78 -17.63 -5.15
C GLU A 281 35.90 -18.03 -4.17
N GLU A 282 35.91 -19.28 -3.68
CA GLU A 282 37.01 -19.80 -2.85
C GLU A 282 38.33 -19.86 -3.61
N LEU A 283 38.31 -20.30 -4.88
CA LEU A 283 39.49 -20.34 -5.75
C LEU A 283 40.07 -18.94 -5.97
N ILE A 284 39.22 -17.94 -6.23
CA ILE A 284 39.67 -16.54 -6.41
C ILE A 284 40.28 -16.00 -5.11
N LEU A 285 39.58 -16.15 -3.98
CA LEU A 285 40.06 -15.67 -2.67
C LEU A 285 41.36 -16.34 -2.23
N ARG A 286 41.59 -17.60 -2.61
CA ARG A 286 42.84 -18.31 -2.36
C ARG A 286 43.97 -17.84 -3.28
N SER A 287 43.64 -17.45 -4.51
CA SER A 287 44.62 -17.04 -5.53
C SER A 287 45.11 -15.60 -5.31
N VAL A 288 44.23 -14.71 -4.83
CA VAL A 288 44.56 -13.30 -4.56
C VAL A 288 44.15 -12.93 -3.13
N PRO A 289 45.02 -13.22 -2.13
CA PRO A 289 44.72 -12.96 -0.73
C PRO A 289 44.73 -11.45 -0.43
N GLY A 290 43.64 -10.94 0.17
CA GLY A 290 43.50 -9.52 0.52
C GLY A 290 42.18 -8.89 0.05
N HIS A 291 41.48 -9.54 -0.89
CA HIS A 291 40.18 -9.10 -1.37
C HIS A 291 39.02 -9.68 -0.57
N THR A 292 37.91 -8.94 -0.55
CA THR A 292 36.69 -9.37 0.15
C THR A 292 35.79 -10.20 -0.78
N LEU A 293 34.99 -11.11 -0.21
CA LEU A 293 34.00 -11.89 -0.97
C LEU A 293 33.02 -11.00 -1.76
N SER A 294 32.68 -9.84 -1.20
CA SER A 294 31.83 -8.85 -1.86
C SER A 294 32.50 -8.25 -3.11
N GLU A 295 33.79 -7.93 -3.04
CA GLU A 295 34.56 -7.44 -4.19
C GLU A 295 34.67 -8.50 -5.29
N VAL A 296 34.93 -9.75 -4.92
CA VAL A 296 34.97 -10.90 -5.84
C VAL A 296 33.63 -11.11 -6.54
N ARG A 297 32.50 -11.04 -5.81
CA ARG A 297 31.15 -11.17 -6.38
C ARG A 297 30.82 -10.08 -7.39
N VAL A 298 31.21 -8.84 -7.10
CA VAL A 298 31.02 -7.70 -8.01
C VAL A 298 31.78 -7.94 -9.31
N LEU A 299 33.04 -8.37 -9.22
CA LEU A 299 33.87 -8.65 -10.40
C LEU A 299 33.38 -9.86 -11.20
N LEU A 300 32.95 -10.93 -10.52
CA LEU A 300 32.33 -12.08 -11.20
C LEU A 300 31.09 -11.65 -11.99
N LYS A 301 30.23 -10.81 -11.41
CA LYS A 301 29.05 -10.28 -12.12
C LYS A 301 29.43 -9.41 -13.32
N GLN A 302 30.47 -8.58 -13.19
CA GLN A 302 30.96 -7.71 -14.27
C GLN A 302 31.62 -8.50 -15.42
N HIS A 303 32.26 -9.62 -15.12
CA HIS A 303 33.00 -10.44 -16.08
C HIS A 303 32.26 -11.74 -16.46
N GLY A 304 30.93 -11.77 -16.34
CA GLY A 304 30.11 -12.88 -16.82
C GLY A 304 30.36 -14.21 -16.11
N ASN A 305 30.71 -14.17 -14.82
CA ASN A 305 31.07 -15.30 -13.96
C ASN A 305 32.31 -16.08 -14.40
N LEU A 306 33.21 -15.45 -15.17
CA LEU A 306 34.51 -16.01 -15.56
C LEU A 306 35.56 -15.75 -14.47
N TRP A 307 35.80 -16.74 -13.61
CA TRP A 307 36.69 -16.60 -12.46
C TRP A 307 38.15 -16.31 -12.84
N GLU A 308 38.66 -16.88 -13.94
CA GLU A 308 40.03 -16.66 -14.42
C GLU A 308 40.27 -15.17 -14.74
N THR A 309 39.32 -14.53 -15.42
CA THR A 309 39.38 -13.10 -15.74
C THR A 309 39.36 -12.24 -14.48
N VAL A 310 38.59 -12.63 -13.45
CA VAL A 310 38.55 -11.90 -12.18
C VAL A 310 39.88 -11.99 -11.45
N VAL A 311 40.54 -13.16 -11.45
CA VAL A 311 41.88 -13.32 -10.86
C VAL A 311 42.89 -12.41 -11.57
N GLU A 312 42.88 -12.37 -12.91
CA GLU A 312 43.77 -11.49 -13.68
C GLU A 312 43.54 -10.00 -13.36
N VAL A 313 42.28 -9.57 -13.26
CA VAL A 313 41.91 -8.19 -12.93
C VAL A 313 42.38 -7.82 -11.52
N LEU A 314 42.22 -8.71 -10.55
CA LEU A 314 42.67 -8.47 -9.18
C LEU A 314 44.20 -8.44 -9.07
N ILE A 315 44.90 -9.36 -9.74
CA ILE A 315 46.38 -9.35 -9.81
C ILE A 315 46.89 -8.06 -10.46
N ALA A 316 46.26 -7.60 -11.54
CA ALA A 316 46.63 -6.36 -12.21
C ALA A 316 46.37 -5.10 -11.36
N LYS A 317 45.40 -5.17 -10.44
CA LYS A 317 45.08 -4.08 -9.51
C LYS A 317 46.05 -4.02 -8.32
N ASP A 318 46.63 -5.15 -7.94
CA ASP A 318 47.59 -5.30 -6.85
C ASP A 318 49.06 -5.17 -7.30
N ALA A 319 49.32 -5.09 -8.61
CA ALA A 319 50.64 -4.90 -9.23
C ALA A 319 51.06 -3.41 -9.29
#